data_AF-A0A1F2UQ99-F1
#
_entry.id   AF-A0A1F2UQ99-F1
#
_cell.length_a   1.000
_cell.length_b   1.000
_cell.length_c   1.000
_cell.angle_alpha   90.00
_cell.angle_beta   90.00
_cell.angle_gamma   90.00
#
_symmetry.space_group_name_H-M   'P 1'
#
loop_
_entity.id
_entity.type
_entity.pdbx_description
1 polymer ?
#
loop_
_entity_poly.entity_id
_entity_poly.type
_entity_poly.pdbx_seq_one_letter_code
_entity_poly.pdbx_strand_id
1 'polypeptide(L)'
;MSVAGLMEGPKHVLLDRNATEAAFKALPLADFRVIHLAAHGVASTNFPDRAALLLGSSPASGEDGLLQAREIRDLPLNADLVTLSACETGNGKLLGQEGIASLERAFLLAGAKAVIASLWTADDTYTIVLMKRLYQHLVAGVDKGTALRQAKLDLLNQFGAEALPVYWAGFTLVGDGSTAIFY
;
A
#
# COMPACT_ATOMS: atom_id res chain seq x y z
N MET A 1 1.18 1.48 17.76
CA MET A 1 2.52 1.17 17.21
C MET A 1 2.40 1.23 15.71
N SER A 2 3.17 2.08 15.03
CA SER A 2 3.10 2.24 13.57
C SER A 2 3.84 1.12 12.85
N VAL A 3 3.55 0.91 11.56
CA VAL A 3 4.28 -0.02 10.68
C VAL A 3 5.79 0.22 10.74
N ALA A 4 6.22 1.48 10.62
CA ALA A 4 7.62 1.86 10.73
C ALA A 4 8.25 1.53 12.10
N GLY A 5 7.45 1.45 13.16
CA GLY A 5 7.90 1.03 14.49
C GLY A 5 8.22 -0.47 14.59
N LEU A 6 7.64 -1.30 13.71
CA LEU A 6 7.89 -2.74 13.64
C LEU A 6 9.14 -3.10 12.82
N MET A 7 9.60 -2.19 11.97
CA MET A 7 10.75 -2.41 11.10
C MET A 7 12.06 -2.11 11.82
N GLU A 8 12.98 -3.07 11.72
CA GLU A 8 14.39 -2.91 12.08
C GLU A 8 15.16 -2.22 10.95
N GLY A 9 16.22 -1.50 11.29
CA GLY A 9 17.08 -0.80 10.33
C GLY A 9 16.64 0.63 9.96
N PRO A 10 17.30 1.24 8.96
CA PRO A 10 17.01 2.59 8.52
C PRO A 10 15.61 2.69 7.93
N LYS A 11 14.89 3.75 8.32
CA LYS A 11 13.51 4.00 7.91
C LYS A 11 13.31 5.47 7.63
N HIS A 12 12.51 5.75 6.61
CA HIS A 12 12.05 7.08 6.31
C HIS A 12 10.54 7.14 6.49
N VAL A 13 10.05 8.16 7.18
CA VAL A 13 8.64 8.30 7.55
C VAL A 13 8.18 9.70 7.18
N LEU A 14 7.28 9.78 6.20
CA LEU A 14 6.59 11.01 5.83
C LEU A 14 5.17 10.95 6.39
N LEU A 15 4.77 11.95 7.16
CA LEU A 15 3.45 12.03 7.81
C LEU A 15 2.85 13.42 7.59
N ASP A 16 1.52 13.49 7.67
CA ASP A 16 0.75 14.73 7.63
C ASP A 16 1.19 15.63 6.47
N ARG A 17 1.53 16.89 6.77
CA ARG A 17 1.94 17.89 5.77
C ARG A 17 3.27 17.59 5.10
N ASN A 18 4.06 16.65 5.63
CA ASN A 18 5.32 16.24 5.02
C ASN A 18 5.14 15.08 4.03
N ALA A 19 4.00 14.38 4.06
CA ALA A 19 3.65 13.31 3.11
C ALA A 19 3.23 13.88 1.76
N THR A 20 4.11 14.66 1.15
CA THR A 20 3.90 15.25 -0.18
C THR A 20 4.43 14.33 -1.27
N GLU A 21 3.85 14.46 -2.46
CA GLU A 21 4.34 13.77 -3.65
C GLU A 21 5.81 14.08 -3.95
N ALA A 22 6.18 15.36 -3.85
CA ALA A 22 7.55 15.82 -4.02
C ALA A 22 8.51 15.17 -3.02
N ALA A 23 8.14 15.14 -1.74
CA ALA A 23 8.97 14.53 -0.70
C ALA A 23 9.13 13.03 -0.93
N PHE A 24 8.08 12.32 -1.36
CA PHE A 24 8.15 10.90 -1.69
C PHE A 24 9.07 10.64 -2.89
N LYS A 25 8.90 11.38 -3.99
CA LYS A 25 9.73 11.25 -5.21
C LYS A 25 11.20 11.63 -4.97
N ALA A 26 11.49 12.48 -3.99
CA ALA A 26 12.85 12.88 -3.64
C ALA A 26 13.63 11.83 -2.83
N LEU A 27 12.98 10.77 -2.32
CA LEU A 27 13.66 9.70 -1.59
C LEU A 27 14.47 8.82 -2.54
N PRO A 28 15.54 8.16 -2.04
CA PRO A 28 16.26 7.14 -2.80
C PRO A 28 15.42 5.85 -2.88
N LEU A 29 14.33 5.87 -3.67
CA LEU A 29 13.31 4.82 -3.68
C LEU A 29 13.87 3.41 -4.00
N ALA A 30 14.96 3.33 -4.76
CA ALA A 30 15.65 2.09 -5.09
C ALA A 30 16.27 1.38 -3.86
N ASP A 31 16.52 2.11 -2.78
CA ASP A 31 17.15 1.57 -1.57
C ASP A 31 16.14 0.94 -0.60
N PHE A 32 14.83 1.16 -0.84
CA PHE A 32 13.77 0.65 0.03
C PHE A 32 13.27 -0.72 -0.41
N ARG A 33 13.44 -1.71 0.47
CA ARG A 33 12.89 -3.06 0.29
C ARG A 33 11.39 -3.13 0.58
N VAL A 34 10.87 -2.23 1.42
CA VAL A 34 9.45 -2.17 1.80
C VAL A 34 8.98 -0.73 1.72
N ILE A 35 7.87 -0.51 1.01
CA ILE A 35 7.21 0.80 0.90
C ILE A 35 5.76 0.63 1.36
N HIS A 36 5.31 1.46 2.30
CA HIS A 36 3.93 1.46 2.80
C HIS A 36 3.31 2.82 2.56
N LEU A 37 2.20 2.86 1.83
CA LEU A 37 1.47 4.07 1.45
C LEU A 37 0.06 4.00 2.04
N ALA A 38 -0.14 4.78 3.10
CA ALA A 38 -1.44 4.99 3.75
C ALA A 38 -1.98 6.35 3.30
N ALA A 39 -2.64 6.36 2.14
CA ALA A 39 -3.12 7.57 1.47
C ALA A 39 -4.42 7.24 0.72
N HIS A 40 -5.25 8.22 0.42
CA HIS A 40 -6.46 7.93 -0.35
C HIS A 40 -6.15 7.63 -1.81
N GLY A 41 -6.95 6.76 -2.43
CA GLY A 41 -6.84 6.42 -3.85
C GLY A 41 -8.00 7.00 -4.66
N VAL A 42 -7.73 7.36 -5.92
CA VAL A 42 -8.75 7.74 -6.90
C VAL A 42 -8.61 6.89 -8.16
N ALA A 43 -9.73 6.30 -8.60
CA ALA A 43 -9.81 5.57 -9.86
C ALA A 43 -10.10 6.48 -11.04
N SER A 44 -9.68 6.03 -12.22
CA SER A 44 -10.12 6.61 -13.49
C SER A 44 -10.37 5.48 -14.49
N THR A 45 -11.64 5.14 -14.74
CA THR A 45 -12.02 4.06 -15.66
C THR A 45 -11.75 4.43 -17.12
N ASN A 46 -11.94 5.70 -17.48
CA ASN A 46 -11.74 6.18 -18.85
C ASN A 46 -10.27 6.43 -19.18
N PHE A 47 -9.46 6.74 -18.16
CA PHE A 47 -8.02 6.98 -18.29
C PHE A 47 -7.29 6.28 -17.15
N PRO A 48 -7.05 4.95 -17.25
CA PRO A 48 -6.49 4.16 -16.17
C PRO A 48 -5.11 4.62 -15.70
N ASP A 49 -4.34 5.24 -16.59
CA ASP A 49 -3.04 5.84 -16.31
C ASP A 49 -3.10 7.08 -15.40
N ARG A 50 -4.32 7.62 -15.18
CA ARG A 50 -4.61 8.73 -14.24
C ARG A 50 -5.14 8.26 -12.89
N ALA A 51 -5.25 6.94 -12.66
CA ALA A 51 -5.48 6.45 -11.30
C ALA A 51 -4.36 6.96 -10.39
N ALA A 52 -4.67 7.44 -9.19
CA ALA A 52 -3.72 8.18 -8.38
C ALA A 52 -3.82 7.86 -6.89
N LEU A 53 -2.70 8.05 -6.18
CA LEU A 53 -2.68 8.20 -4.73
C LEU A 53 -2.65 9.70 -4.37
N LEU A 54 -3.49 10.11 -3.43
CA LEU A 54 -3.61 11.48 -2.97
C LEU A 54 -2.61 11.73 -1.85
N LEU A 55 -1.61 12.54 -2.16
CA LEU A 55 -0.57 13.00 -1.26
C LEU A 55 -0.71 14.52 -1.05
N GLY A 56 0.11 15.07 -0.15
CA GLY A 56 0.22 16.53 -0.03
C GLY A 56 0.74 17.16 -1.33
N SER A 57 0.08 18.22 -1.79
CA SER A 57 0.58 19.00 -2.92
C SER A 57 1.76 19.87 -2.50
N SER A 58 2.66 20.12 -3.45
CA SER A 58 3.79 21.02 -3.27
C SER A 58 3.88 21.91 -4.50
N PRO A 59 3.15 23.05 -4.51
CA PRO A 59 3.10 23.94 -5.68
C PRO A 59 4.48 24.43 -6.12
N ALA A 60 5.41 24.58 -5.19
CA ALA A 60 6.78 25.04 -5.47
C ALA A 60 7.62 24.02 -6.27
N SER A 61 7.27 22.73 -6.23
CA SER A 61 7.96 21.67 -6.98
C SER A 61 7.26 21.28 -8.28
N GLY A 62 6.09 21.88 -8.58
CA GLY A 62 5.27 21.50 -9.73
C GLY A 62 4.46 20.21 -9.54
N GLU A 63 4.45 19.65 -8.32
CA GLU A 63 3.72 18.43 -7.98
C GLU A 63 2.30 18.79 -7.49
N ASP A 64 1.30 18.15 -8.09
CA ASP A 64 -0.12 18.45 -7.85
C ASP A 64 -0.70 17.64 -6.67
N GLY A 65 0.06 16.70 -6.12
CA GLY A 65 -0.36 15.83 -5.02
C GLY A 65 -1.10 14.58 -5.49
N LEU A 66 -1.19 14.35 -6.80
CA LEU A 66 -1.78 13.16 -7.40
C LEU A 66 -0.66 12.30 -7.96
N LEU A 67 -0.12 11.40 -7.13
CA LEU A 67 0.86 10.42 -7.59
C LEU A 67 0.18 9.42 -8.53
N GLN A 68 0.19 9.69 -9.83
CA GLN A 68 -0.57 8.93 -10.82
C GLN A 68 0.15 7.67 -11.27
N ALA A 69 -0.61 6.67 -11.72
CA ALA A 69 -0.11 5.41 -12.25
C ALA A 69 0.93 5.63 -13.35
N ARG A 70 0.75 6.64 -14.22
CA ARG A 70 1.76 6.96 -15.25
C ARG A 70 3.11 7.40 -14.67
N GLU A 71 3.11 8.10 -13.56
CA GLU A 71 4.31 8.62 -12.88
C GLU A 71 4.95 7.53 -12.03
N ILE A 72 4.12 6.73 -11.35
CA ILE A 72 4.56 5.59 -10.55
C ILE A 72 5.41 4.64 -11.39
N ARG A 73 4.99 4.35 -12.63
CA ARG A 73 5.72 3.44 -13.55
C ARG A 73 7.16 3.87 -13.83
N ASP A 74 7.45 5.17 -13.74
CA ASP A 74 8.76 5.73 -14.04
C ASP A 74 9.65 5.84 -12.78
N LEU A 75 9.12 5.45 -11.60
CA LEU A 75 9.90 5.44 -10.36
C LEU A 75 10.95 4.32 -10.39
N PRO A 76 12.17 4.57 -9.86
CA PRO A 76 13.22 3.56 -9.80
C PRO A 76 13.05 2.70 -8.53
N LEU A 77 12.13 1.73 -8.53
CA LEU A 77 11.92 0.86 -7.37
C LEU A 77 12.75 -0.43 -7.45
N ASN A 78 13.11 -0.96 -6.29
CA ASN A 78 13.63 -2.32 -6.11
C ASN A 78 12.99 -2.97 -4.87
N ALA A 79 11.73 -2.60 -4.59
CA ALA A 79 11.03 -3.01 -3.39
C ALA A 79 10.61 -4.48 -3.47
N ASP A 80 10.86 -5.25 -2.41
CA ASP A 80 10.31 -6.60 -2.26
C ASP A 80 8.79 -6.55 -2.03
N LEU A 81 8.28 -5.47 -1.43
CA LEU A 81 6.87 -5.27 -1.18
C LEU A 81 6.49 -3.78 -1.16
N VAL A 82 5.46 -3.43 -1.95
CA VAL A 82 4.70 -2.19 -1.79
C VAL A 82 3.35 -2.52 -1.17
N THR A 83 2.91 -1.77 -0.16
CA THR A 83 1.58 -1.93 0.44
C THR A 83 0.79 -0.64 0.31
N LEU A 84 -0.35 -0.71 -0.36
CA LEU A 84 -1.31 0.36 -0.56
C LEU A 84 -2.45 0.15 0.43
N SER A 85 -2.36 0.76 1.61
CA SER A 85 -3.48 0.82 2.55
C SER A 85 -4.34 2.05 2.24
N ALA A 86 -4.84 2.08 1.01
CA ALA A 86 -5.57 3.21 0.47
C ALA A 86 -7.08 3.00 0.57
N CYS A 87 -7.72 3.75 1.47
CA CYS A 87 -9.18 3.86 1.54
C CYS A 87 -9.67 4.86 0.48
N GLU A 88 -10.85 4.67 -0.08
CA GLU A 88 -11.43 5.64 -1.03
C GLU A 88 -11.80 6.96 -0.35
N THR A 89 -11.46 8.09 -0.99
CA THR A 89 -12.17 9.36 -0.79
C THR A 89 -12.76 9.86 -2.10
N GLY A 90 -14.07 10.11 -2.08
CA GLY A 90 -14.69 11.15 -2.89
C GLY A 90 -15.41 10.69 -4.16
N ASN A 91 -16.74 10.83 -4.12
CA ASN A 91 -17.72 10.83 -5.23
C ASN A 91 -18.51 9.55 -5.55
N GLY A 92 -18.47 8.50 -4.72
CA GLY A 92 -19.42 7.38 -4.87
C GLY A 92 -19.23 6.53 -6.13
N LYS A 93 -18.10 6.69 -6.83
CA LYS A 93 -17.60 5.70 -7.76
C LYS A 93 -16.50 4.95 -7.02
N LEU A 94 -16.84 3.71 -6.63
CA LEU A 94 -15.85 2.73 -6.21
C LEU A 94 -14.64 2.83 -7.14
N LEU A 95 -13.43 2.67 -6.61
CA LEU A 95 -12.36 2.08 -7.38
C LEU A 95 -12.93 0.76 -7.88
N GLY A 96 -13.48 0.76 -9.10
CA GLY A 96 -13.67 -0.47 -9.83
C GLY A 96 -12.33 -1.21 -9.77
N GLN A 97 -12.36 -2.53 -9.74
CA GLN A 97 -11.15 -3.36 -9.68
C GLN A 97 -10.06 -2.89 -10.67
N GLU A 98 -10.48 -2.28 -11.79
CA GLU A 98 -9.64 -1.63 -12.81
C GLU A 98 -8.70 -0.52 -12.29
N GLY A 99 -9.14 0.34 -11.36
CA GLY A 99 -8.33 1.45 -10.86
C GLY A 99 -7.22 1.00 -9.92
N ILE A 100 -7.53 0.05 -9.02
CA ILE A 100 -6.54 -0.56 -8.13
C ILE A 100 -5.57 -1.41 -8.94
N ALA A 101 -6.07 -2.20 -9.89
CA ALA A 101 -5.22 -2.97 -10.79
C ALA A 101 -4.25 -2.07 -11.58
N SER A 102 -4.65 -0.84 -11.93
CA SER A 102 -3.78 0.12 -12.60
C SER A 102 -2.65 0.61 -11.71
N LEU A 103 -2.93 0.90 -10.43
CA LEU A 103 -1.92 1.28 -9.44
C LEU A 103 -0.99 0.11 -9.10
N GLU A 104 -1.54 -1.07 -8.82
CA GLU A 104 -0.75 -2.28 -8.57
C GLU A 104 0.20 -2.56 -9.74
N ARG A 105 -0.32 -2.54 -10.97
CA ARG A 105 0.50 -2.72 -12.17
C ARG A 105 1.56 -1.64 -12.32
N ALA A 106 1.26 -0.40 -11.98
CA ALA A 106 2.22 0.68 -12.06
C ALA A 106 3.42 0.44 -11.12
N PHE A 107 3.17 0.05 -9.87
CA PHE A 107 4.24 -0.27 -8.92
C PHE A 107 5.05 -1.49 -9.35
N LEU A 108 4.41 -2.53 -9.90
CA LEU A 108 5.11 -3.70 -10.43
C LEU A 108 6.03 -3.32 -11.61
N LEU A 109 5.54 -2.49 -12.54
CA LEU A 109 6.34 -1.99 -13.68
C LEU A 109 7.50 -1.10 -13.23
N ALA A 110 7.32 -0.36 -12.13
CA ALA A 110 8.36 0.46 -11.51
C ALA A 110 9.46 -0.35 -10.80
N GLY A 111 9.29 -1.67 -10.66
CA GLY A 111 10.29 -2.58 -10.08
C GLY A 111 9.91 -3.16 -8.71
N ALA A 112 8.68 -2.95 -8.22
CA ALA A 112 8.20 -3.69 -7.06
C ALA A 112 8.02 -5.18 -7.41
N LYS A 113 8.46 -6.08 -6.54
CA LYS A 113 8.30 -7.54 -6.73
C LYS A 113 6.91 -8.04 -6.35
N ALA A 114 6.28 -7.36 -5.40
CA ALA A 114 4.92 -7.64 -4.97
C ALA A 114 4.21 -6.36 -4.51
N VAL A 115 2.90 -6.33 -4.71
CA VAL A 115 2.01 -5.27 -4.23
C VAL A 115 0.88 -5.90 -3.42
N ILE A 116 0.61 -5.34 -2.24
CA ILE A 116 -0.62 -5.59 -1.49
C ILE A 116 -1.49 -4.34 -1.57
N ALA A 117 -2.76 -4.48 -1.98
CA ALA A 117 -3.71 -3.37 -2.02
C ALA A 117 -5.10 -3.80 -1.54
N SER A 118 -5.88 -2.84 -1.04
CA SER A 118 -7.29 -3.03 -0.69
C SER A 118 -8.20 -2.77 -1.88
N LEU A 119 -9.05 -3.75 -2.22
CA LEU A 119 -10.09 -3.68 -3.25
C LEU A 119 -11.23 -2.69 -2.94
N TRP A 120 -11.43 -2.33 -1.67
CA TRP A 120 -12.46 -1.40 -1.21
C TRP A 120 -12.07 -0.79 0.15
N THR A 121 -12.80 0.26 0.55
CA THR A 121 -12.63 0.88 1.87
C THR A 121 -12.99 -0.10 2.98
N ALA A 122 -12.01 -0.39 3.84
CA ALA A 122 -12.20 -1.15 5.07
C ALA A 122 -12.22 -0.18 6.27
N ASP A 123 -12.81 -0.61 7.37
CA ASP A 123 -12.80 0.13 8.62
C ASP A 123 -11.36 0.22 9.19
N ASP A 124 -10.97 1.41 9.63
CA ASP A 124 -9.62 1.70 10.09
C ASP A 124 -9.21 0.82 11.28
N THR A 125 -10.15 0.50 12.18
CA THR A 125 -9.90 -0.34 13.37
C THR A 125 -9.35 -1.70 12.96
N TYR A 126 -10.01 -2.33 11.99
CA TYR A 126 -9.63 -3.65 11.50
C TYR A 126 -8.40 -3.59 10.59
N THR A 127 -8.29 -2.54 9.78
CA THR A 127 -7.12 -2.34 8.90
C THR A 127 -5.83 -2.16 9.70
N ILE A 128 -5.87 -1.40 10.80
CA ILE A 128 -4.72 -1.24 11.70
C ILE A 128 -4.28 -2.59 12.27
N VAL A 129 -5.23 -3.42 12.72
CA VAL A 129 -4.90 -4.75 13.26
C VAL A 129 -4.32 -5.64 12.17
N LEU A 130 -4.96 -5.69 10.99
CA LEU A 130 -4.50 -6.49 9.86
C LEU A 130 -3.07 -6.11 9.46
N MET A 131 -2.79 -4.81 9.28
CA MET A 131 -1.46 -4.33 8.90
C MET A 131 -0.43 -4.63 9.98
N LYS A 132 -0.77 -4.43 11.26
CA LYS A 132 0.12 -4.79 12.36
C LYS A 132 0.50 -6.26 12.33
N ARG A 133 -0.48 -7.16 12.17
CA ARG A 133 -0.24 -8.61 12.09
C ARG A 133 0.57 -8.99 10.86
N LEU A 134 0.24 -8.42 9.70
CA LEU A 134 0.98 -8.63 8.45
C LEU A 134 2.46 -8.32 8.64
N TYR A 135 2.80 -7.13 9.14
CA TYR A 135 4.20 -6.73 9.32
C TYR A 135 4.91 -7.51 10.43
N GLN A 136 4.19 -7.92 11.49
CA GLN A 136 4.75 -8.82 12.50
C GLN A 136 5.18 -10.17 11.90
N HIS A 137 4.35 -10.78 11.04
CA HIS A 137 4.69 -12.04 10.37
C HIS A 137 5.82 -11.86 9.37
N LEU A 138 5.82 -10.76 8.59
CA LEU A 138 6.90 -10.46 7.66
C LEU A 138 8.25 -10.35 8.38
N VAL A 139 8.32 -9.55 9.46
CA VAL A 139 9.56 -9.37 10.25
C VAL A 139 10.00 -10.67 10.91
N ALA A 140 9.07 -11.58 11.21
CA ALA A 140 9.38 -12.93 11.70
C ALA A 140 9.89 -13.90 10.60
N GLY A 141 10.11 -13.42 9.37
CA GLY A 141 10.65 -14.20 8.26
C GLY A 141 9.62 -15.01 7.48
N VAL A 142 8.32 -14.77 7.71
CA VAL A 142 7.26 -15.41 6.92
C VAL A 142 7.17 -14.77 5.53
N ASP A 143 6.95 -15.58 4.50
CA ASP A 143 6.74 -15.09 3.14
C ASP A 143 5.48 -14.21 3.00
N LYS A 144 5.46 -13.35 1.99
CA LYS A 144 4.47 -12.28 1.84
C LYS A 144 3.03 -12.79 1.76
N GLY A 145 2.81 -13.88 1.03
CA GLY A 145 1.51 -14.51 0.85
C GLY A 145 1.02 -15.18 2.13
N THR A 146 1.88 -15.96 2.77
CA THR A 146 1.57 -16.61 4.06
C THR A 146 1.33 -15.57 5.15
N ALA A 147 2.14 -14.50 5.22
CA ALA A 147 1.99 -13.42 6.19
C ALA A 147 0.63 -12.72 6.05
N LEU A 148 0.20 -12.41 4.82
CA LEU A 148 -1.13 -11.83 4.57
C LEU A 148 -2.26 -12.79 4.99
N ARG A 149 -2.12 -14.08 4.68
CA ARG A 149 -3.09 -15.10 5.11
C ARG A 149 -3.17 -15.20 6.63
N GLN A 150 -2.03 -15.28 7.31
CA GLN A 150 -1.96 -15.37 8.76
C GLN A 150 -2.52 -14.12 9.43
N ALA A 151 -2.26 -12.92 8.90
CA ALA A 151 -2.85 -11.69 9.39
C ALA A 151 -4.38 -11.69 9.31
N LYS A 152 -4.96 -12.22 8.21
CA LYS A 152 -6.42 -12.38 8.08
C LYS A 152 -6.98 -13.37 9.09
N LEU A 153 -6.28 -14.48 9.32
CA LEU A 153 -6.67 -15.48 10.33
C LEU A 153 -6.57 -14.92 11.75
N ASP A 154 -5.55 -14.13 12.07
CA ASP A 154 -5.41 -13.46 13.36
C ASP A 154 -6.57 -12.51 13.63
N LEU A 155 -7.02 -11.78 12.61
CA LEU A 155 -8.17 -10.88 12.70
C LEU A 155 -9.47 -11.65 12.95
N LEU A 156 -9.69 -12.77 12.23
CA LEU A 156 -10.83 -13.67 12.46
C LEU A 156 -10.80 -14.26 13.88
N ASN A 157 -9.63 -14.69 14.36
CA ASN A 157 -9.49 -15.25 15.71
C ASN A 157 -9.71 -14.20 16.81
N GLN A 158 -9.30 -12.95 16.57
CA GLN A 158 -9.41 -11.86 17.55
C GLN A 158 -10.85 -11.33 17.66
N PHE A 159 -11.54 -11.15 16.55
CA PHE A 159 -12.86 -10.49 16.52
C PHE A 159 -14.03 -11.46 16.27
N GLY A 160 -13.76 -12.72 15.94
CA GLY A 160 -14.80 -13.75 15.76
C GLY A 160 -15.87 -13.32 14.75
N ALA A 161 -17.13 -13.29 15.18
CA ALA A 161 -18.27 -12.93 14.34
C ALA A 161 -18.25 -11.45 13.88
N GLU A 162 -17.49 -10.58 14.54
CA GLU A 162 -17.37 -9.17 14.17
C GLU A 162 -16.38 -8.96 13.01
N ALA A 163 -15.53 -9.95 12.71
CA ALA A 163 -14.59 -9.94 11.59
C ALA A 163 -15.28 -10.17 10.23
N LEU A 164 -16.21 -9.29 9.87
CA LEU A 164 -16.95 -9.37 8.61
C LEU A 164 -15.97 -9.38 7.41
N PRO A 165 -16.27 -10.13 6.33
CA PRO A 165 -15.41 -10.21 5.15
C PRO A 165 -15.00 -8.86 4.57
N VAL A 166 -15.86 -7.83 4.66
CA VAL A 166 -15.56 -6.47 4.22
C VAL A 166 -14.32 -5.87 4.89
N TYR A 167 -13.92 -6.35 6.07
CA TYR A 167 -12.77 -5.81 6.81
C TYR A 167 -11.42 -6.45 6.46
N TRP A 168 -11.40 -7.62 5.83
CA TRP A 168 -10.15 -8.36 5.60
C TRP A 168 -10.03 -8.99 4.20
N ALA A 169 -11.16 -9.31 3.55
CA ALA A 169 -11.14 -10.00 2.26
C ALA A 169 -10.65 -9.09 1.13
N GLY A 170 -10.77 -7.76 1.31
CA GLY A 170 -10.39 -6.76 0.31
C GLY A 170 -8.89 -6.66 0.07
N PHE A 171 -8.03 -7.09 0.99
CA PHE A 171 -6.59 -7.03 0.78
C PHE A 171 -6.10 -8.19 -0.07
N THR A 172 -5.62 -7.91 -1.27
CA THR A 172 -5.04 -8.88 -2.21
C THR A 172 -3.55 -8.68 -2.35
N LEU A 173 -2.84 -9.72 -2.80
CA LEU A 173 -1.43 -9.67 -3.16
C LEU A 173 -1.27 -10.00 -4.64
N VAL A 174 -0.50 -9.19 -5.36
CA VAL A 174 -0.11 -9.43 -6.76
C VAL A 174 1.41 -9.41 -6.86
N GLY A 175 1.99 -10.37 -7.60
CA GLY A 175 3.45 -10.52 -7.76
C GLY A 175 4.01 -11.73 -7.02
N ASP A 176 5.27 -11.68 -6.62
CA ASP A 176 5.93 -12.75 -5.86
C ASP A 176 5.35 -12.83 -4.45
N GLY A 177 4.56 -13.86 -4.14
CA GLY A 177 4.03 -14.08 -2.79
C GLY A 177 4.93 -14.94 -1.89
N SER A 178 5.86 -15.71 -2.47
CA SER A 178 6.49 -16.86 -1.80
C SER A 178 7.89 -16.60 -1.22
N THR A 179 8.45 -15.41 -1.45
CA THR A 179 9.78 -15.06 -0.92
C THR A 179 9.66 -14.23 0.36
N ALA A 180 10.35 -14.64 1.42
CA ALA A 180 10.52 -13.84 2.64
C ALA A 180 11.33 -12.57 2.37
N ILE A 181 10.99 -11.48 3.06
CA ILE A 181 11.73 -10.21 2.96
C ILE A 181 12.87 -10.19 3.99
N PHE A 182 12.56 -10.57 5.21
CA PHE A 182 13.48 -10.51 6.34
C PHE A 182 14.01 -11.92 6.61
N TYR A 183 15.31 -12.05 6.83
CA TYR A 183 16.03 -13.29 7.11
C TYR A 183 17.24 -13.02 8.00
#